data_AF-A0A151TSK3-F1
#
_entry.id   AF-A0A151TSK3-F1
#
_cell.length_a   1.000
_cell.length_b   1.000
_cell.length_c   1.000
_cell.angle_alpha   90.00
_cell.angle_beta   90.00
_cell.angle_gamma   90.00
#
_symmetry.space_group_name_H-M   'P 1'
#
loop_
_entity.id
_entity.type
_entity.pdbx_description
1 polymer ?
#
loop_
_entity_poly.entity_id
_entity_poly.type
_entity_poly.pdbx_seq_one_letter_code
_entity_poly.pdbx_strand_id
1 'polypeptide(L)'
;SWILDLGASNHISGNKSLFSSISSTKFPHLVTVANRFKVASQGIGQVPLSTSLNLDLFFFNPHYPYNLISLSQLTQSSNCSITFNANSFVIQEHCMGCLIGERHES
;
A
#
# COMPACT_ATOMS: atom_id res chain seq x y z
N SER A 1 0.31 5.18 -12.90
CA SER A 1 0.90 6.15 -11.95
C SER A 1 0.31 5.92 -10.57
N TRP A 2 1.11 6.12 -9.51
CA TRP A 2 0.69 6.00 -8.11
C TRP A 2 0.69 7.38 -7.44
N ILE A 3 -0.26 7.61 -6.54
CA ILE A 3 -0.32 8.80 -5.71
C ILE A 3 -0.05 8.37 -4.27
N LEU A 4 0.92 9.01 -3.62
CA LEU A 4 1.17 8.86 -2.19
C LEU A 4 0.35 9.90 -1.45
N ASP A 5 -0.45 9.47 -0.47
CA ASP A 5 -1.38 10.34 0.23
C ASP A 5 -1.32 10.13 1.75
N LEU A 6 -1.00 11.19 2.49
CA LEU A 6 -1.04 11.20 3.97
C LEU A 6 -2.48 11.31 4.50
N GLY A 7 -3.41 11.86 3.71
CA GLY A 7 -4.83 12.00 4.06
C GLY A 7 -5.66 10.74 3.80
N ALA A 8 -5.13 9.79 3.03
CA ALA A 8 -5.79 8.51 2.78
C ALA A 8 -5.57 7.54 3.95
N SER A 9 -6.62 6.89 4.41
CA SER A 9 -6.53 5.83 5.42
C SER A 9 -6.21 4.46 4.85
N ASN A 10 -6.48 4.23 3.56
CA ASN A 10 -6.36 2.92 2.94
C ASN A 10 -5.66 2.99 1.58
N HIS A 11 -4.91 1.94 1.23
CA HIS A 11 -4.45 1.73 -0.15
C HIS A 11 -5.64 1.34 -1.05
N ILE A 12 -5.80 2.03 -2.17
CA ILE A 12 -6.88 1.77 -3.13
C ILE A 12 -6.38 1.78 -4.57
N SER A 13 -7.02 1.00 -5.44
CA SER A 13 -6.74 1.03 -6.87
C SER A 13 -7.99 0.68 -7.68
N GLY A 14 -8.26 1.46 -8.73
CA GLY A 14 -9.24 1.11 -9.76
C GLY A 14 -8.65 0.29 -10.91
N ASN A 15 -7.33 0.09 -10.93
CA ASN A 15 -6.66 -0.61 -12.01
C ASN A 15 -6.44 -2.09 -11.66
N LYS A 16 -7.29 -2.95 -12.24
CA LYS A 16 -7.24 -4.41 -12.05
C LYS A 16 -5.91 -5.03 -12.50
N SER A 17 -5.21 -4.45 -13.47
CA SER A 17 -3.96 -5.00 -14.01
C SER A 17 -2.79 -4.94 -13.04
N LEU A 18 -2.90 -4.17 -11.95
CA LEU A 18 -1.86 -4.04 -10.93
C LEU A 18 -1.89 -5.20 -9.93
N PHE A 19 -3.00 -5.92 -9.84
CA PHE A 19 -3.21 -6.94 -8.84
C PHE A 19 -2.67 -8.29 -9.30
N SER A 20 -1.85 -8.92 -8.46
CA SER A 20 -1.44 -10.32 -8.64
C SER A 20 -2.57 -11.29 -8.29
N SER A 21 -3.43 -10.89 -7.36
CA SER A 21 -4.63 -11.62 -6.95
C SER A 21 -5.70 -10.65 -6.45
N ILE A 22 -6.96 -11.01 -6.64
CA ILE A 22 -8.11 -10.28 -6.09
C ILE A 22 -9.08 -11.31 -5.50
N SER A 23 -9.40 -11.13 -4.24
CA SER A 23 -10.45 -11.86 -3.54
C SER A 23 -11.72 -11.01 -3.49
N SER A 24 -12.84 -11.59 -3.92
CA SER A 24 -14.16 -10.98 -3.73
C SER A 24 -14.59 -11.18 -2.28
N THR A 25 -15.07 -10.13 -1.63
CA THR A 25 -15.56 -10.21 -0.25
C THR A 25 -17.08 -10.38 -0.25
N LYS A 26 -17.62 -11.32 0.55
CA LYS A 26 -19.08 -11.51 0.69
C LYS A 26 -19.80 -10.22 1.11
N PHE A 27 -19.12 -9.40 1.91
CA PHE A 27 -19.58 -8.08 2.33
C PHE A 27 -18.62 -7.04 1.76
N PRO A 28 -19.08 -6.10 0.92
CA PRO A 28 -18.22 -5.06 0.37
C PRO A 28 -17.78 -4.08 1.47
N HIS A 29 -16.51 -3.69 1.46
CA HIS A 29 -16.02 -2.64 2.33
C HIS A 29 -16.40 -1.28 1.75
N LEU A 30 -16.92 -0.39 2.60
CA LEU A 30 -17.27 0.97 2.20
C LEU A 30 -16.08 1.90 2.48
N VAL A 31 -15.53 2.49 1.42
CA VAL A 31 -14.49 3.52 1.53
C VAL A 31 -15.10 4.87 1.24
N THR A 32 -14.78 5.86 2.08
CA THR A 32 -15.17 7.25 1.83
C THR A 32 -14.12 7.86 0.91
N VAL A 33 -14.52 8.27 -0.30
CA VAL A 33 -13.61 8.91 -1.26
C VAL A 33 -13.65 10.43 -1.11
N ALA A 34 -12.75 11.15 -1.78
CA ALA A 34 -12.51 12.60 -1.57
C ALA A 34 -13.77 13.48 -1.75
N ASN A 35 -14.73 13.06 -2.58
CA ASN A 35 -16.01 13.75 -2.77
C ASN A 35 -17.04 13.45 -1.66
N ARG A 36 -16.62 12.80 -0.57
CA ARG A 36 -17.41 12.40 0.60
C ARG A 36 -18.48 11.35 0.33
N PHE A 37 -18.55 10.78 -0.88
CA PHE A 37 -19.37 9.61 -1.13
C PHE A 37 -18.70 8.35 -0.59
N LYS A 38 -19.55 7.41 -0.13
CA LYS A 38 -19.12 6.06 0.24
C LYS A 38 -19.24 5.16 -0.96
N VAL A 39 -18.15 4.50 -1.31
CA VAL A 39 -18.07 3.58 -2.45
C VAL A 39 -17.78 2.18 -1.93
N ALA A 40 -18.50 1.20 -2.46
CA ALA A 40 -18.27 -0.22 -2.17
C ALA A 40 -17.05 -0.73 -2.94
N SER A 41 -16.08 -1.32 -2.23
CA SER A 41 -14.98 -2.06 -2.84
C SER A 41 -15.53 -3.29 -3.55
N GLN A 42 -14.98 -3.62 -4.72
CA GLN A 42 -15.29 -4.85 -5.44
C GLN A 42 -14.50 -6.06 -4.92
N GLY A 43 -13.42 -5.81 -4.19
CA GLY A 43 -12.61 -6.85 -3.55
C GLY A 43 -11.39 -6.28 -2.86
N ILE A 44 -10.61 -7.19 -2.27
CA ILE A 44 -9.29 -6.91 -1.71
C ILE A 44 -8.29 -7.77 -2.45
N GLY A 45 -7.18 -7.18 -2.86
CA GLY A 45 -6.16 -7.90 -3.61
C GLY A 45 -4.76 -7.42 -3.29
N GLN A 46 -3.79 -8.23 -3.71
CA GLN A 46 -2.38 -7.93 -3.49
C GLN A 46 -1.76 -7.24 -4.70
N VAL A 47 -0.95 -6.22 -4.42
CA VAL A 47 -0.14 -5.52 -5.43
C VAL A 47 1.33 -5.54 -5.00
N PRO A 48 2.22 -6.14 -5.81
CA PRO A 48 3.65 -6.11 -5.54
C PRO A 48 4.23 -4.71 -5.85
N LEU A 49 4.84 -4.07 -4.84
CA LEU A 49 5.61 -2.83 -5.03
C LEU A 49 7.10 -3.11 -5.28
N SER A 50 7.63 -4.19 -4.70
CA SER A 50 8.99 -4.66 -4.91
C SER A 50 9.02 -6.19 -4.80
N THR A 51 10.21 -6.78 -4.87
CA THR A 51 10.41 -8.23 -4.65
C THR A 51 10.10 -8.67 -3.22
N SER A 52 10.17 -7.76 -2.25
CA SER A 52 9.94 -8.04 -0.82
C SER A 52 8.65 -7.41 -0.28
N LEU A 53 8.16 -6.34 -0.92
CA LEU A 53 7.02 -5.57 -0.44
C LEU A 53 5.77 -5.81 -1.29
N ASN A 54 4.75 -6.39 -0.67
CA ASN A 54 3.40 -6.53 -1.22
C ASN A 54 2.42 -5.71 -0.40
N LEU A 55 1.48 -5.03 -1.07
CA LEU A 55 0.44 -4.26 -0.42
C LEU A 55 -0.93 -4.91 -0.62
N ASP A 56 -1.72 -4.95 0.45
CA ASP A 56 -3.15 -5.25 0.37
C ASP A 56 -3.93 -3.99 0.02
N LEU A 57 -4.58 -4.01 -1.14
CA LEU A 57 -5.33 -2.89 -1.69
C LEU A 57 -6.81 -3.22 -1.83
N PHE A 58 -7.66 -2.23 -1.56
CA PHE A 58 -9.05 -2.30 -1.98
C PHE A 58 -9.16 -2.03 -3.48
N PHE A 59 -9.78 -2.95 -4.19
CA PHE A 59 -10.07 -2.83 -5.61
C PHE A 59 -11.43 -2.14 -5.82
N PHE A 60 -11.44 -1.12 -6.67
CA PHE A 60 -12.65 -0.40 -7.08
C PHE A 60 -12.90 -0.54 -8.58
N ASN A 61 -14.15 -0.33 -8.99
CA ASN A 61 -14.52 -0.29 -10.41
C ASN A 61 -13.67 0.76 -11.16
N PRO A 62 -13.27 0.53 -12.43
CA PRO A 62 -12.50 1.47 -13.27
C PRO A 62 -13.04 2.90 -13.39
N HIS A 63 -14.28 3.20 -12.97
CA HIS A 63 -14.76 4.58 -12.84
C HIS A 63 -13.96 5.44 -11.83
N TYR A 64 -13.17 4.83 -10.95
CA TYR A 64 -12.25 5.52 -10.03
C TYR A 64 -10.80 5.22 -10.39
N PRO A 65 -10.18 5.93 -11.35
CA PRO A 65 -8.91 5.54 -11.95
C PRO A 65 -7.66 5.82 -11.09
N TYR A 66 -7.85 6.18 -9.81
CA TYR A 66 -6.74 6.55 -8.94
C TYR A 66 -6.14 5.32 -8.26
N ASN A 67 -4.81 5.22 -8.32
CA ASN A 67 -4.05 4.24 -7.54
C ASN A 67 -3.38 5.01 -6.41
N LEU A 68 -3.88 4.84 -5.19
CA LEU A 68 -3.50 5.58 -4.01
C LEU A 68 -2.83 4.65 -3.01
N ILE A 69 -1.70 5.08 -2.49
CA ILE A 69 -1.02 4.45 -1.38
C ILE A 69 -1.18 5.39 -0.18
N SER A 70 -1.92 4.91 0.83
CA SER A 70 -1.94 5.55 2.14
C SER A 70 -0.54 5.49 2.76
N LEU A 71 0.07 6.65 2.99
CA LEU A 71 1.39 6.73 3.62
C LEU A 71 1.32 6.32 5.09
N SER A 72 0.24 6.69 5.79
CA SER A 72 0.03 6.29 7.18
C SER A 72 -0.09 4.76 7.31
N GLN A 73 -0.87 4.12 6.43
CA GLN A 73 -1.01 2.67 6.43
C GLN A 73 0.33 2.02 6.07
N LEU A 74 1.02 2.51 5.03
CA LEU A 74 2.30 1.96 4.60
C LEU A 74 3.30 1.89 5.76
N THR A 75 3.50 2.99 6.48
CA THR A 75 4.46 3.05 7.60
C THR A 75 4.02 2.26 8.84
N GLN A 76 2.73 1.94 8.99
CA GLN A 76 2.20 1.19 10.13
C GLN A 76 2.16 -0.32 9.89
N SER A 77 1.79 -0.75 8.68
CA SER A 77 1.58 -2.16 8.35
C SER A 77 2.81 -2.84 7.77
N SER A 78 3.64 -2.09 7.04
CA SER A 78 4.95 -2.55 6.61
C SER A 78 5.97 -1.85 7.48
N ASN A 79 6.98 -2.57 7.97
CA ASN A 79 8.05 -2.01 8.80
C ASN A 79 8.94 -1.10 7.94
N CYS A 80 8.37 -0.02 7.41
CA CYS A 80 8.92 0.80 6.36
C CYS A 80 8.96 2.24 6.82
N SER A 81 10.08 2.90 6.58
CA SER A 81 10.22 4.36 6.72
C SER A 81 10.19 5.02 5.34
N ILE A 82 9.71 6.25 5.32
CA ILE A 82 9.65 7.06 4.10
C ILE A 82 10.42 8.34 4.35
N THR A 83 11.43 8.58 3.53
CA THR A 83 12.28 9.76 3.60
C THR A 83 12.05 10.60 2.37
N PHE A 84 11.62 11.85 2.57
CA PHE A 84 11.43 12.81 1.49
C PHE A 84 12.70 13.63 1.28
N ASN A 85 13.08 13.79 0.02
CA ASN A 85 14.09 14.72 -0.45
C ASN A 85 13.39 15.84 -1.25
N ALA A 86 14.14 16.86 -1.66
CA ALA A 86 13.59 18.00 -2.40
C ALA A 86 12.72 17.59 -3.61
N ASN A 87 13.13 16.55 -4.35
CA ASN A 87 12.48 16.14 -5.60
C ASN A 87 12.13 14.64 -5.65
N SER A 88 12.27 13.92 -4.54
CA SER A 88 12.09 12.47 -4.52
C SER A 88 11.72 11.96 -3.13
N PHE A 89 11.41 10.68 -3.04
CA PHE A 89 11.27 9.99 -1.77
C PHE A 89 11.89 8.61 -1.86
N VAL A 90 12.25 8.06 -0.71
CA VAL A 90 12.76 6.69 -0.56
C VAL A 90 11.86 5.96 0.42
N ILE A 91 11.36 4.78 0.01
CA ILE A 91 10.68 3.84 0.92
C ILE A 91 11.72 2.79 1.29
N GLN A 92 12.04 2.69 2.58
CA GLN A 92 13.02 1.75 3.09
C GLN A 92 12.34 0.74 4.01
N GLU A 93 12.40 -0.53 3.64
CA GLU A 93 11.96 -1.64 4.47
C GLU A 93 13.02 -1.99 5.52
N HIS A 94 12.60 -2.10 6.77
CA HIS A 94 13.42 -2.53 7.90
C HIS A 94 13.22 -4.03 8.11
N CYS A 95 14.17 -4.85 7.65
CA CYS A 95 14.14 -6.27 7.93
C CYS A 95 14.46 -6.51 9.41
N MET A 96 13.51 -7.09 10.15
CA MET A 96 13.64 -7.44 11.56
C MET A 96 14.51 -8.71 11.69
N GLY A 97 15.82 -8.62 11.39
CA GLY A 97 16.71 -9.78 11.42
C GLY A 97 18.10 -9.63 10.81
N CYS A 98 18.53 -8.43 10.38
CA CYS A 98 19.92 -8.23 10.01
C CYS A 98 20.77 -8.28 11.29
N LEU A 99 21.40 -9.41 11.56
CA LEU A 99 22.34 -9.57 12.67
C LEU A 99 23.57 -8.69 12.37
N ILE A 100 23.63 -7.51 13.00
CA ILE A 100 24.73 -6.56 12.83
C ILE A 100 25.90 -7.01 13.72
N GLY A 101 26.61 -8.04 13.26
CA GLY A 101 27.91 -8.46 13.80
C GLY A 101 27.87 -9.54 14.87
N GLU A 102 28.60 -10.63 14.62
CA GLU A 102 29.03 -11.59 15.63
C GLU A 102 30.53 -11.36 15.85
N ARG A 103 30.92 -10.98 17.07
CA ARG A 103 32.34 -10.79 17.45
C ARG A 103 32.85 -12.11 18.02
N HIS A 104 33.63 -12.85 17.24
CA HIS A 104 34.45 -13.94 17.76
C HIS A 104 35.74 -13.32 18.33
N GLU A 105 35.91 -13.32 19.65
CA GLU A 105 37.23 -13.15 20.27
C GLU A 105 37.82 -14.57 20.45
N SER A 106 38.98 -14.80 19.84
CA SER A 106 39.84 -15.97 20.09
C SER A 106 40.84 -15.67 21.19
#